data_AF-A0AA48MD02-F1
#
_entry.id   AF-A0AA48MD02-F1
#
_cell.length_a   1.000
_cell.length_b   1.000
_cell.length_c   1.000
_cell.angle_alpha   90.00
_cell.angle_beta   90.00
_cell.angle_gamma   90.00
#
_symmetry.space_group_name_H-M   'P 1'
#
loop_
_entity.id
_entity.type
_entity.pdbx_description
1 polymer ?
#
loop_
_entity_poly.entity_id
_entity_poly.type
_entity_poly.pdbx_seq_one_letter_code
_entity_poly.pdbx_strand_id
1 'polypeptide(L)'
;MVKTKVFLICLSVMIVLFSAVAASHMYTMERAIARSIFADVLDDMQDIGYLDPALADYYRQKMAELGWDVTGDVFAGSWPQTEQQRALKERNEMVTLTLIVRPSRVAQWLNQFAEGNAAFLFTGSRPSEYFDPGW
;
A
#
# COMPACT_ATOMS: atom_id res chain seq x y z
N MET A 1 -0.55 -11.82 -49.85
CA MET A 1 -0.21 -12.45 -48.55
C MET A 1 0.81 -11.66 -47.72
N VAL A 2 1.90 -11.13 -48.29
CA VAL A 2 2.92 -10.38 -47.52
C VAL A 2 2.34 -9.14 -46.82
N LYS A 3 1.54 -8.31 -47.51
CA LYS A 3 0.92 -7.10 -46.94
C LYS A 3 0.04 -7.38 -45.71
N THR A 4 -0.75 -8.45 -45.75
CA THR A 4 -1.60 -8.88 -44.62
C THR A 4 -0.77 -9.31 -43.41
N LYS A 5 0.33 -10.04 -43.62
CA LYS A 5 1.24 -10.42 -42.53
C LYS A 5 1.88 -9.20 -41.88
N VAL A 6 2.36 -8.25 -42.68
CA VAL A 6 2.93 -6.98 -42.18
C VAL A 6 1.89 -6.20 -41.37
N PHE A 7 0.65 -6.07 -41.89
CA PHE A 7 -0.43 -5.42 -41.17
C PHE A 7 -0.72 -6.07 -39.81
N LEU A 8 -0.82 -7.40 -39.76
CA LEU A 8 -1.07 -8.12 -38.52
C LEU A 8 0.07 -7.98 -37.51
N ILE A 9 1.32 -7.95 -37.98
CA ILE A 9 2.48 -7.70 -37.11
C ILE A 9 2.41 -6.28 -36.54
N CYS A 10 2.18 -5.27 -37.38
CA CYS A 10 2.04 -3.88 -36.93
C CYS A 10 0.89 -3.70 -35.93
N LEU A 11 -0.27 -4.31 -36.21
CA LEU A 11 -1.42 -4.28 -35.30
C LEU A 11 -1.09 -4.94 -33.96
N SER A 12 -0.43 -6.10 -33.99
CA SER A 12 -0.04 -6.83 -32.78
C SER A 12 0.94 -6.02 -31.94
N VAL A 13 1.96 -5.42 -32.56
CA VAL A 13 2.93 -4.54 -31.89
C VAL A 13 2.20 -3.36 -31.26
N MET A 14 1.27 -2.74 -31.98
CA MET A 14 0.51 -1.60 -31.47
C MET A 14 -0.32 -2.00 -30.23
N ILE A 15 -1.03 -3.12 -30.28
CA ILE A 15 -1.82 -3.64 -29.16
C ILE A 15 -0.92 -3.91 -27.94
N VAL A 16 0.25 -4.53 -28.15
CA VAL A 16 1.20 -4.82 -27.07
C VAL A 16 1.70 -3.53 -26.43
N LEU A 17 2.08 -2.53 -27.22
CA LEU A 17 2.58 -1.25 -26.71
C LEU A 17 1.51 -0.51 -25.89
N PHE A 18 0.29 -0.39 -26.41
CA PHE A 18 -0.80 0.25 -25.68
C PHE A 18 -1.16 -0.49 -24.39
N SER A 19 -1.17 -1.83 -24.41
CA SER A 19 -1.45 -2.64 -23.23
C SER A 19 -0.36 -2.47 -22.17
N ALA A 20 0.91 -2.40 -22.58
CA ALA A 20 2.03 -2.17 -21.67
C ALA A 20 1.96 -0.79 -21.00
N VAL A 21 1.63 0.25 -21.77
CA VAL A 21 1.43 1.61 -21.24
C VAL A 21 0.27 1.65 -20.25
N ALA A 22 -0.88 1.06 -20.60
CA ALA A 22 -2.04 1.00 -19.71
C ALA A 22 -1.73 0.26 -18.40
N ALA A 23 -1.04 -0.89 -18.49
CA ALA A 23 -0.63 -1.66 -17.32
C ALA A 23 0.34 -0.87 -16.42
N SER A 24 1.29 -0.15 -17.02
CA SER A 24 2.23 0.73 -16.29
C SER A 24 1.50 1.86 -15.56
N HIS A 25 0.53 2.53 -16.22
CA HIS A 25 -0.28 3.55 -15.57
C HIS A 25 -1.09 3.00 -14.40
N MET A 26 -1.71 1.83 -14.56
CA MET A 26 -2.49 1.20 -13.49
C MET A 26 -1.60 0.82 -12.29
N TYR A 27 -0.42 0.23 -12.55
CA TYR A 27 0.57 -0.04 -11.51
C TYR A 27 0.98 1.22 -10.75
N THR A 28 1.29 2.30 -11.47
CA THR A 28 1.74 3.55 -10.86
C THR A 28 0.64 4.19 -10.02
N MET A 29 -0.60 4.15 -10.50
CA MET A 29 -1.78 4.63 -9.79
C MET A 29 -2.02 3.85 -8.50
N GLU A 30 -2.05 2.51 -8.58
CA GLU A 30 -2.27 1.67 -7.39
C GLU A 30 -1.16 1.86 -6.34
N ARG A 31 0.10 1.95 -6.79
CA ARG A 31 1.22 2.22 -5.88
C ARG A 31 1.12 3.60 -5.23
N ALA A 32 0.65 4.62 -5.95
CA ALA A 32 0.43 5.96 -5.40
C ALA A 32 -0.70 5.97 -4.36
N ILE A 33 -1.81 5.29 -4.62
CA ILE A 33 -2.91 5.15 -3.67
C ILE A 33 -2.44 4.42 -2.40
N ALA A 34 -1.71 3.31 -2.56
CA ALA A 34 -1.19 2.56 -1.42
C ALA A 34 -0.19 3.39 -0.58
N ARG A 35 0.63 4.21 -1.25
CA ARG A 35 1.54 5.18 -0.60
C ARG A 35 0.78 6.26 0.18
N SER A 36 -0.34 6.75 -0.35
CA SER A 36 -1.23 7.69 0.35
C SER A 36 -1.84 7.03 1.59
N ILE A 37 -2.41 5.84 1.47
CA ILE A 37 -2.97 5.10 2.61
C ILE A 37 -1.89 4.88 3.69
N PHE A 38 -0.68 4.51 3.29
CA PHE A 38 0.44 4.39 4.22
C PHE A 38 0.74 5.71 4.95
N ALA A 39 0.74 6.84 4.24
CA ALA A 39 0.98 8.14 4.85
C ALA A 39 -0.13 8.52 5.83
N ASP A 40 -1.39 8.35 5.43
CA ASP A 40 -2.57 8.67 6.25
C ASP A 40 -2.59 7.83 7.54
N VAL A 41 -2.41 6.50 7.43
CA VAL A 41 -2.35 5.61 8.60
C VAL A 41 -1.20 5.97 9.53
N LEU A 42 -0.03 6.33 8.99
CA LEU A 42 1.13 6.68 9.81
C LEU A 42 0.92 7.98 10.57
N ASP A 43 0.20 8.94 9.97
CA ASP A 43 -0.19 10.21 10.60
C ASP A 43 -1.20 9.95 11.73
N ASP A 44 -2.25 9.18 11.45
CA ASP A 44 -3.25 8.79 12.46
C ASP A 44 -2.60 8.02 13.62
N MET A 45 -1.68 7.09 13.34
CA MET A 45 -0.90 6.38 14.36
C MET A 45 -0.02 7.33 15.17
N GLN A 46 0.56 8.35 14.55
CA GLN A 46 1.39 9.33 15.23
C GLN A 46 0.57 10.16 16.22
N ASP A 47 -0.64 10.57 15.85
CA ASP A 47 -1.53 11.35 16.72
C ASP A 47 -2.10 10.52 17.88
N ILE A 48 -2.46 9.26 17.61
CA ILE A 48 -3.07 8.36 18.59
C ILE A 48 -2.00 7.65 19.45
N GLY A 49 -0.78 7.48 18.92
CA GLY A 49 0.34 6.79 19.56
C GLY A 49 0.34 5.26 19.38
N TYR A 50 -0.61 4.69 18.66
CA TYR A 50 -0.65 3.26 18.32
C TYR A 50 -1.58 3.02 17.12
N LEU A 51 -1.54 1.80 16.56
CA LEU A 51 -2.49 1.37 15.55
C LEU A 51 -3.80 0.92 16.23
N ASP A 52 -4.78 1.82 16.26
CA ASP A 52 -6.13 1.52 16.75
C ASP A 52 -6.78 0.43 15.87
N PRO A 53 -7.33 -0.65 16.45
CA PRO A 53 -8.06 -1.68 15.71
C PRO A 53 -9.17 -1.13 14.80
N ALA A 54 -9.93 -0.13 15.25
CA ALA A 54 -10.99 0.48 14.46
C ALA A 54 -10.43 1.24 13.24
N LEU A 55 -9.29 1.91 13.41
CA LEU A 55 -8.56 2.56 12.34
C LEU A 55 -8.03 1.53 11.32
N ALA A 56 -7.42 0.45 11.82
CA ALA A 56 -6.94 -0.64 10.98
C ALA A 56 -8.07 -1.26 10.15
N ASP A 57 -9.23 -1.49 10.75
CA ASP A 57 -10.40 -2.04 10.07
C ASP A 57 -10.99 -1.07 9.04
N TYR A 58 -11.03 0.24 9.35
CA TYR A 58 -11.43 1.27 8.39
C TYR A 58 -10.55 1.24 7.12
N TYR A 59 -9.22 1.21 7.29
CA TYR A 59 -8.31 1.17 6.14
C TYR A 59 -8.33 -0.18 5.41
N ARG A 60 -8.52 -1.30 6.11
CA ARG A 60 -8.77 -2.61 5.48
C ARG A 60 -10.01 -2.57 4.59
N GLN A 61 -11.10 -1.98 5.07
CA GLN A 61 -12.31 -1.81 4.27
C GLN A 61 -12.05 -0.92 3.05
N LYS A 62 -11.39 0.23 3.23
CA LYS A 62 -11.01 1.14 2.13
C LYS A 62 -10.18 0.43 1.06
N MET A 63 -9.25 -0.43 1.47
CA MET A 63 -8.45 -1.25 0.53
C MET A 63 -9.29 -2.34 -0.16
N ALA A 64 -10.22 -2.98 0.56
CA ALA A 64 -11.14 -3.95 -0.03
C ALA A 64 -12.07 -3.33 -1.08
N GLU A 65 -12.54 -2.09 -0.85
CA GLU A 65 -13.37 -1.33 -1.79
C GLU A 65 -12.61 -0.96 -3.08
N LEU A 66 -11.28 -0.85 -3.01
CA LEU A 66 -10.41 -0.69 -4.18
C LEU A 66 -10.19 -2.00 -4.95
N GLY A 67 -10.76 -3.12 -4.49
CA GLY A 67 -10.62 -4.44 -5.08
C GLY A 67 -9.28 -5.13 -4.78
N TRP A 68 -8.57 -4.67 -3.74
CA TRP A 68 -7.32 -5.26 -3.29
C TRP A 68 -7.55 -6.43 -2.34
N ASP A 69 -6.60 -7.36 -2.31
CA ASP A 69 -6.67 -8.52 -1.42
C ASP A 69 -6.17 -8.16 -0.01
N VAL A 70 -7.12 -8.12 0.93
CA VAL A 70 -6.90 -7.83 2.35
C VAL A 70 -7.08 -9.06 3.26
N THR A 71 -7.09 -10.27 2.69
CA THR A 71 -7.30 -11.51 3.47
C THR A 71 -6.13 -11.85 4.40
N GLY A 72 -4.93 -11.35 4.09
CA GLY A 72 -3.77 -11.45 4.97
C GLY A 72 -3.71 -10.31 6.00
N ASP A 73 -2.82 -10.43 6.97
CA ASP A 73 -2.60 -9.33 7.90
C ASP A 73 -1.80 -8.20 7.24
N VAL A 74 -2.54 -7.18 6.81
CA VAL A 74 -2.04 -5.97 6.15
C VAL A 74 -1.11 -5.15 7.04
N PHE A 75 -1.22 -5.29 8.36
CA PHE A 75 -0.49 -4.47 9.35
C PHE A 75 0.45 -5.29 10.25
N ALA A 76 0.79 -6.53 9.87
CA ALA A 76 1.50 -7.49 10.73
C ALA A 76 2.81 -6.98 11.36
N GLY A 77 3.52 -6.07 10.68
CA GLY A 77 4.77 -5.50 11.16
C GLY A 77 4.63 -4.14 11.85
N SER A 78 3.42 -3.71 12.17
CA SER A 78 3.14 -2.41 12.80
C SER A 78 3.22 -2.50 14.32
N TRP A 79 3.66 -1.43 14.96
CA TRP A 79 3.83 -1.33 16.40
C TRP A 79 3.76 0.13 16.86
N PRO A 80 3.16 0.46 18.01
CA PRO A 80 2.32 -0.40 18.87
C PRO A 80 0.96 -0.71 18.24
N GLN A 81 0.29 -1.81 18.66
CA GLN A 81 -1.04 -2.20 18.16
C GLN A 81 -2.14 -2.19 19.23
N THR A 82 -1.81 -1.83 20.46
CA THR A 82 -2.77 -1.82 21.58
C THR A 82 -2.62 -0.55 22.38
N GLU A 83 -3.72 -0.11 22.99
CA GLU A 83 -3.75 1.09 23.82
C GLU A 83 -2.80 0.99 25.03
N GLN A 84 -2.63 -0.20 25.61
CA GLN A 84 -1.73 -0.39 26.76
C GLN A 84 -0.24 -0.19 26.41
N GLN A 85 0.09 -0.26 25.11
CA GLN A 85 1.44 -0.09 24.59
C GLN A 85 1.61 1.23 23.84
N ARG A 86 0.64 2.15 23.99
CA ARG A 86 0.62 3.44 23.30
C ARG A 86 1.93 4.18 23.51
N ALA A 87 2.53 4.59 22.39
CA ALA A 87 3.71 5.40 22.36
C ALA A 87 3.39 6.81 22.88
N LEU A 88 4.17 7.28 23.85
CA LEU A 88 4.01 8.58 24.48
C LEU A 88 5.07 9.57 23.98
N LYS A 89 4.63 10.79 23.67
CA LYS A 89 5.51 11.90 23.27
C LYS A 89 6.54 12.24 24.34
N GLU A 90 6.15 12.24 25.61
CA GLU A 90 7.02 12.58 26.75
C GLU A 90 8.21 11.63 26.91
N ARG A 91 8.02 10.37 26.50
CA ARG A 91 9.06 9.34 26.53
C ARG A 91 9.84 9.26 25.21
N ASN A 92 9.53 10.13 24.25
CA ASN A 92 10.09 10.12 22.91
C ASN A 92 9.94 8.74 22.23
N GLU A 93 8.78 8.11 22.45
CA GLU A 93 8.48 6.80 21.88
C GLU A 93 8.05 6.92 20.42
N MET A 94 8.34 5.88 19.64
CA MET A 94 8.10 5.86 18.20
C MET A 94 6.95 4.92 17.86
N VAL A 95 6.13 5.34 16.91
CA VAL A 95 5.21 4.46 16.19
C VAL A 95 5.87 3.99 14.91
N THR A 96 5.67 2.72 14.56
CA THR A 96 6.18 2.06 13.37
C THR A 96 5.02 1.43 12.62
N LEU A 97 4.85 1.80 11.36
CA LEU A 97 3.85 1.21 10.48
C LEU A 97 4.56 0.32 9.46
N THR A 98 4.08 -0.92 9.34
CA THR A 98 4.38 -1.78 8.19
C THR A 98 3.08 -2.12 7.48
N LEU A 99 2.94 -1.65 6.24
CA LEU A 99 1.78 -1.87 5.40
C LEU A 99 2.13 -2.83 4.26
N ILE A 100 1.39 -3.94 4.18
CA ILE A 100 1.51 -4.95 3.12
C ILE A 100 0.23 -4.95 2.29
N VAL A 101 0.31 -4.42 1.07
CA VAL A 101 -0.84 -4.34 0.16
C VAL A 101 -0.68 -5.36 -0.97
N ARG A 102 -1.70 -6.17 -1.22
CA ARG A 102 -1.78 -7.01 -2.42
C ARG A 102 -2.66 -6.32 -3.48
N PRO A 103 -2.06 -5.63 -4.46
CA PRO A 103 -2.77 -4.85 -5.46
C PRO A 103 -3.49 -5.75 -6.49
N SER A 104 -4.02 -5.17 -7.57
CA SER A 104 -4.61 -5.95 -8.66
C SER A 104 -3.59 -6.90 -9.31
N ARG A 105 -4.05 -7.99 -9.94
CA ARG A 105 -3.15 -9.02 -10.52
C ARG A 105 -2.14 -8.45 -11.53
N VAL A 106 -2.53 -7.45 -12.31
CA VAL A 106 -1.64 -6.80 -13.28
C VAL A 106 -0.54 -6.03 -12.53
N ALA A 107 -0.91 -5.28 -11.49
CA ALA A 107 0.03 -4.57 -10.65
C ALA A 107 0.94 -5.53 -9.86
N GLN A 108 0.43 -6.66 -9.36
CA GLN A 108 1.23 -7.71 -8.72
C GLN A 108 2.29 -8.27 -9.68
N TRP A 109 1.90 -8.57 -10.93
CA TRP A 109 2.82 -9.11 -11.93
C TRP A 109 3.90 -8.10 -12.30
N LEU A 110 3.53 -6.83 -12.48
CA LEU A 110 4.49 -5.76 -12.73
C LEU A 110 5.42 -5.51 -11.54
N ASN A 111 4.90 -5.53 -10.31
CA ASN A 111 5.71 -5.37 -9.10
C ASN A 111 6.66 -6.56 -8.90
N GLN A 112 6.21 -7.78 -9.22
CA GLN A 112 7.06 -8.97 -9.18
C GLN A 112 8.23 -8.84 -10.16
N PHE A 113 7.99 -8.26 -11.34
CA PHE A 113 9.04 -8.00 -12.31
C PHE A 113 10.00 -6.87 -11.87
N ALA A 114 9.46 -5.80 -11.28
CA ALA A 114 10.24 -4.62 -10.92
C ALA A 114 11.00 -4.75 -9.58
N GLU A 115 10.37 -5.30 -8.55
CA GLU A 115 10.87 -5.35 -7.17
C GLU A 115 11.01 -6.79 -6.62
N GLY A 116 10.62 -7.81 -7.39
CA GLY A 116 10.74 -9.21 -6.97
C GLY A 116 9.67 -9.68 -5.97
N ASN A 117 8.65 -8.84 -5.70
CA ASN A 117 7.56 -9.14 -4.78
C ASN A 117 6.20 -8.83 -5.42
N ALA A 118 5.20 -9.69 -5.19
CA ALA A 118 3.84 -9.47 -5.66
C ALA A 118 3.08 -8.43 -4.82
N ALA A 119 3.51 -8.16 -3.60
CA ALA A 119 2.90 -7.17 -2.71
C ALA A 119 3.69 -5.85 -2.69
N PHE A 120 2.98 -4.74 -2.51
CA PHE A 120 3.59 -3.48 -2.12
C PHE A 120 3.88 -3.53 -0.62
N LEU A 121 5.13 -3.24 -0.26
CA LEU A 121 5.59 -3.17 1.12
C LEU A 121 6.02 -1.74 1.43
N PHE A 122 5.42 -1.17 2.47
CA PHE A 122 5.81 0.14 2.99
C PHE A 122 6.10 0.02 4.47
N THR A 123 7.26 0.51 4.90
CA THR A 123 7.64 0.56 6.31
C THR A 123 8.15 1.95 6.64
N GLY A 124 7.77 2.47 7.80
CA GLY A 124 8.30 3.73 8.31
C GLY A 124 7.96 3.92 9.78
N SER A 125 8.69 4.82 10.42
CA SER A 125 8.51 5.16 11.83
C SER A 125 8.45 6.67 12.02
N ARG A 126 7.66 7.11 13.00
CA ARG A 126 7.55 8.52 13.42
C ARG A 126 7.49 8.63 14.94
N PRO A 127 7.96 9.74 15.54
CA PRO A 127 7.77 9.99 16.96
C PRO A 127 6.29 10.19 17.25
N SER A 128 5.80 9.64 18.36
CA SER A 128 4.42 9.85 18.80
C SER A 128 4.16 11.33 19.13
N GLU A 129 2.98 11.82 18.77
CA GLU A 129 2.47 13.12 19.16
C GLU A 129 1.49 13.07 20.33
N TYR A 130 1.11 11.86 20.75
CA TYR A 130 0.18 11.64 21.84
C TYR A 130 0.75 12.06 23.21
N PHE A 131 -0.03 12.85 23.95
CA PHE A 131 0.19 13.20 25.35
C PHE A 131 -0.87 12.54 26.23
N ASP A 132 -0.45 11.96 27.35
CA ASP A 132 -1.38 11.38 28.33
C ASP A 132 -2.05 12.49 29.15
N PRO A 133 -3.39 12.63 29.14
CA PRO A 133 -4.10 13.65 29.93
C PRO A 133 -3.96 13.47 31.44
N GLY A 134 -3.51 12.30 31.91
CA GLY A 134 -3.32 11.98 33.31
C GLY A 134 -1.97 12.40 33.91
N TRP A 135 -1.14 13.12 33.16
CA TRP A 135 0.17 13.63 33.62
C TRP A 135 0.07 15.00 34.30
#